data_AF-A0A914XIV4-F1
#
_entry.id   AF-A0A914XIV4-F1
#
_cell.length_a   1.000
_cell.length_b   1.000
_cell.length_c   1.000
_cell.angle_alpha   90.00
_cell.angle_beta   90.00
_cell.angle_gamma   90.00
#
_symmetry.space_group_name_H-M   'P 1'
#
loop_
_entity.id
_entity.type
_entity.pdbx_description
1 polymer ?
#
loop_
_entity_poly.entity_id
_entity_poly.type
_entity_poly.pdbx_seq_one_letter_code
_entity_poly.pdbx_strand_id
1 'polypeptide(L)'
;MVLTTVLSMLTYVGGVDDRDFIDRLHAYFTTNLLIALSILVSFKQFGGRPIECMVPETFTGPWEEYAESYCWAQDTYYVPFATVVAGMPKLERHQRRISYYQWVPFFLLIQAACFRLPSLLWKYMAGYSGIKIHEIVKLASDTNNIKPDIKVSNIKALTAHLQGALCFHRRLRKKHITPHKIMRLLNVLYSTSFVAAIYLLTKLFYLINVCLQLFFMNKFLATNNHSWYGFGVLTDILNGTTWEKSGVFPRVTLCDFDERGMGNERPHTIQCVLVINMFNEKIFVFLWFWYVGLVVLTTLSVLFWMAVIILPSPNKRLIARHMDMSEMPFDPDASRKEIDKFLSTYLKRDGAFIIRMITMHSGVIFATELVLSLWQSFYRIEEEYHRSASVEVGGCQYTWPPPPPGTQPSIEGSDNHSNFLRLRKRLNSVDDVQDKLMKKLLPLDVPPNPCAPHTLDEPDSCGQKSKSTRFANSEQNEVDDS
;
A
#
# COMPACT_ATOMS: atom_id res chain seq x y z
N MET A 1 -16.40 -19.33 14.96
CA MET A 1 -16.18 -18.92 13.55
C MET A 1 -15.89 -17.43 13.40
N VAL A 2 -16.77 -16.49 13.76
CA VAL A 2 -16.48 -15.05 13.58
C VAL A 2 -15.26 -14.58 14.41
N LEU A 3 -15.14 -15.00 15.67
CA LEU A 3 -13.97 -14.64 16.49
C LEU A 3 -12.65 -15.17 15.90
N THR A 4 -12.66 -16.38 15.34
CA THR A 4 -11.50 -17.00 14.69
C THR A 4 -11.13 -16.35 13.36
N THR A 5 -12.11 -15.88 12.57
CA THR A 5 -11.81 -15.09 11.36
C THR A 5 -11.33 -13.68 11.71
N VAL A 6 -11.86 -13.05 12.77
CA VAL A 6 -11.34 -11.77 13.29
C VAL A 6 -9.91 -11.93 13.81
N LEU A 7 -9.61 -12.98 14.56
CA LEU A 7 -8.24 -13.29 15.02
C LEU A 7 -7.29 -13.60 13.85
N SER A 8 -7.75 -14.34 12.83
CA SER A 8 -6.97 -14.60 11.61
C SER A 8 -6.74 -13.34 10.77
N MET A 9 -7.71 -12.43 10.72
CA MET A 9 -7.55 -11.10 10.13
C MET A 9 -6.55 -10.26 10.95
N LEU A 10 -6.58 -10.32 12.28
CA LEU A 10 -5.64 -9.61 13.16
C LEU A 10 -4.20 -10.13 13.04
N THR A 11 -3.98 -11.45 12.93
CA THR A 11 -2.64 -12.00 12.69
C THR A 11 -2.13 -11.67 11.28
N TYR A 12 -3.01 -11.58 10.28
CA TYR A 12 -2.67 -11.07 8.95
C TYR A 12 -2.41 -9.54 8.95
N VAL A 13 -3.06 -8.77 9.83
CA VAL A 13 -2.70 -7.37 10.16
C VAL A 13 -1.34 -7.27 10.87
N GLY A 14 -0.76 -8.39 11.33
CA GLY A 14 0.63 -8.47 11.81
C GLY A 14 1.68 -8.73 10.72
N GLY A 15 1.29 -9.20 9.52
CA GLY A 15 2.25 -9.57 8.47
C GLY A 15 3.16 -8.42 8.03
N VAL A 16 4.39 -8.69 7.60
CA VAL A 16 5.30 -7.66 7.09
C VAL A 16 4.71 -7.02 5.82
N ASP A 17 4.47 -5.72 5.88
CA ASP A 17 3.81 -4.91 4.86
C ASP A 17 4.56 -3.59 4.79
N ASP A 18 4.84 -3.06 3.60
CA ASP A 18 5.64 -1.84 3.36
C ASP A 18 4.90 -0.53 3.72
N ARG A 19 3.92 -0.64 4.60
CA ARG A 19 2.88 0.34 4.89
C ARG A 19 2.78 0.58 6.38
N ASP A 20 2.56 1.83 6.75
CA ASP A 20 2.35 2.19 8.16
C ASP A 20 1.13 1.47 8.73
N PHE A 21 1.13 1.31 10.06
CA PHE A 21 -0.04 0.90 10.82
C PHE A 21 -1.33 1.67 10.41
N ILE A 22 -1.24 2.98 10.20
CA ILE A 22 -2.39 3.81 9.76
C ILE A 22 -2.85 3.46 8.35
N ASP A 23 -1.95 3.23 7.39
CA ASP A 23 -2.33 2.87 6.01
C ASP A 23 -3.01 1.49 5.96
N ARG A 24 -2.56 0.57 6.83
CA ARG A 24 -3.17 -0.75 7.03
C ARG A 24 -4.56 -0.64 7.67
N LEU A 25 -4.74 0.29 8.60
CA LEU A 25 -6.03 0.57 9.23
C LEU A 25 -7.09 1.01 8.21
N HIS A 26 -6.70 1.79 7.20
CA HIS A 26 -7.57 2.12 6.06
C HIS A 26 -7.75 0.95 5.09
N ALA A 27 -6.67 0.55 4.41
CA ALA A 27 -6.75 -0.31 3.23
C ALA A 27 -7.01 -1.79 3.53
N TYR A 28 -6.93 -2.20 4.79
CA TYR A 28 -7.24 -3.55 5.23
C TYR A 28 -8.36 -3.56 6.27
N PHE A 29 -8.15 -2.96 7.46
CA PHE A 29 -9.12 -3.10 8.54
C PHE A 29 -10.47 -2.46 8.19
N THR A 30 -10.47 -1.18 7.76
CA THR A 30 -11.70 -0.46 7.41
C THR A 30 -12.38 -1.06 6.17
N THR A 31 -11.62 -1.45 5.14
CA THR A 31 -12.17 -2.17 3.98
C THR A 31 -12.84 -3.50 4.38
N ASN A 32 -12.20 -4.34 5.19
CA ASN A 32 -12.78 -5.62 5.63
C ASN A 32 -13.97 -5.44 6.57
N LEU A 33 -13.92 -4.44 7.46
CA LEU A 33 -15.03 -4.06 8.33
C LEU A 33 -16.27 -3.67 7.52
N LEU A 34 -16.11 -2.84 6.49
CA LEU A 34 -17.21 -2.42 5.62
C LEU A 34 -17.78 -3.57 4.78
N ILE A 35 -16.93 -4.49 4.30
CA ILE A 35 -17.38 -5.71 3.61
C ILE A 35 -18.17 -6.60 4.57
N ALA A 36 -17.69 -6.82 5.80
CA ALA A 36 -18.40 -7.62 6.80
C ALA A 36 -19.75 -7.01 7.19
N LEU A 37 -19.81 -5.68 7.36
CA LEU A 37 -21.06 -4.95 7.63
C LEU A 37 -22.03 -5.04 6.43
N SER A 38 -21.53 -4.91 5.20
CA SER A 38 -22.37 -5.10 4.01
C SER A 38 -22.97 -6.51 3.95
N ILE A 39 -22.17 -7.55 4.22
CA ILE A 39 -22.65 -8.95 4.24
C ILE A 39 -23.73 -9.14 5.32
N LEU A 40 -23.53 -8.55 6.51
CA LEU A 40 -24.49 -8.59 7.62
C LEU A 40 -25.83 -7.93 7.23
N VAL A 41 -25.79 -6.73 6.64
CA VAL A 41 -27.01 -6.02 6.19
C VAL A 41 -27.69 -6.81 5.07
N SER A 42 -26.94 -7.28 4.05
CA SER A 42 -27.48 -8.14 2.99
C SER A 42 -28.15 -9.41 3.53
N PHE A 43 -27.56 -10.06 4.53
CA PHE A 43 -28.18 -11.24 5.16
C PHE A 43 -29.53 -10.90 5.79
N LYS A 44 -29.66 -9.77 6.50
CA LYS A 44 -30.94 -9.33 7.09
C LYS A 44 -31.95 -8.83 6.04
N GLN A 45 -31.47 -8.35 4.89
CA GLN A 45 -32.26 -7.79 3.79
C GLN A 45 -32.84 -8.85 2.84
N PHE A 46 -32.09 -9.94 2.58
CA PHE A 46 -32.52 -11.02 1.68
C PHE A 46 -32.88 -12.34 2.39
N GLY A 47 -32.38 -12.55 3.62
CA GLY A 47 -32.55 -13.80 4.38
C GLY A 47 -33.62 -13.75 5.48
N GLY A 48 -34.42 -12.68 5.55
CA GLY A 48 -35.55 -12.56 6.48
C GLY A 48 -36.45 -11.38 6.12
N ARG A 49 -37.56 -11.18 6.83
CA ARG A 49 -38.50 -10.08 6.57
C ARG A 49 -37.84 -8.71 6.86
N PRO A 50 -37.58 -7.84 5.86
CA PRO A 50 -36.88 -6.57 6.07
C PRO A 50 -37.82 -5.44 6.52
N ILE A 51 -39.11 -5.61 6.20
CA ILE A 51 -40.27 -4.78 6.52
C ILE A 51 -41.39 -5.73 6.93
N GLU A 52 -42.24 -5.32 7.86
CA GLU A 52 -43.45 -6.06 8.27
C GLU A 52 -44.64 -5.08 8.27
N CYS A 53 -45.77 -5.44 7.64
CA CYS A 53 -46.85 -4.47 7.37
C CYS A 53 -48.18 -4.82 8.04
N MET A 54 -48.82 -3.81 8.65
CA MET A 54 -50.16 -3.91 9.21
C MET A 54 -51.20 -3.82 8.08
N VAL A 55 -51.58 -4.98 7.53
CA VAL A 55 -52.63 -5.14 6.52
C VAL A 55 -54.02 -5.32 7.16
N PRO A 56 -55.12 -5.05 6.46
CA PRO A 56 -56.48 -5.31 6.95
C PRO A 56 -56.75 -6.82 7.13
N GLU A 57 -57.58 -7.19 8.11
CA GLU A 57 -57.96 -8.59 8.40
C GLU A 57 -58.58 -9.35 7.21
N THR A 58 -59.04 -8.65 6.17
CA THR A 58 -59.56 -9.25 4.94
C THR A 58 -58.46 -9.80 4.02
N PHE A 59 -57.19 -9.47 4.26
CA PHE A 59 -56.08 -9.97 3.45
C PHE A 59 -55.67 -11.35 3.96
N THR A 60 -55.58 -12.34 3.05
CA THR A 60 -55.01 -13.66 3.40
C THR A 60 -53.48 -13.59 3.40
N GLY A 61 -52.79 -14.55 4.02
CA GLY A 61 -51.32 -14.56 4.12
C GLY A 61 -50.55 -14.27 2.81
N PRO A 62 -50.94 -14.83 1.64
CA PRO A 62 -50.32 -14.47 0.36
C PRO A 62 -50.49 -12.99 -0.06
N TRP A 63 -51.59 -12.33 0.34
CA TRP A 63 -51.79 -10.89 0.14
C TRP A 63 -50.96 -10.04 1.11
N GLU A 64 -50.75 -10.52 2.34
CA GLU A 64 -49.79 -9.92 3.30
C GLU A 64 -48.37 -9.95 2.72
N GLU A 65 -47.88 -11.12 2.29
CA GLU A 65 -46.55 -11.27 1.70
C GLU A 65 -46.38 -10.46 0.39
N TYR A 66 -47.44 -10.34 -0.41
CA TYR A 66 -47.45 -9.46 -1.59
C TYR A 66 -47.39 -7.97 -1.21
N ALA A 67 -48.16 -7.52 -0.22
CA ALA A 67 -48.16 -6.14 0.25
C ALA A 67 -46.81 -5.76 0.89
N GLU A 68 -46.23 -6.63 1.72
CA GLU A 68 -44.88 -6.47 2.27
C GLU A 68 -43.82 -6.37 1.15
N SER A 69 -43.88 -7.25 0.16
CA SER A 69 -42.94 -7.25 -0.98
C SER A 69 -43.10 -6.01 -1.86
N TYR A 70 -44.34 -5.55 -2.09
CA TYR A 70 -44.65 -4.33 -2.82
C TYR A 70 -44.10 -3.10 -2.09
N CYS A 71 -44.38 -2.98 -0.79
CA CYS A 71 -43.93 -1.87 0.04
C CYS A 71 -42.44 -1.91 0.37
N TRP A 72 -41.78 -3.08 0.23
CA TRP A 72 -40.33 -3.16 0.23
C TRP A 72 -39.70 -2.63 -1.06
N ALA A 73 -40.29 -2.96 -2.22
CA ALA A 73 -39.79 -2.55 -3.53
C ALA A 73 -40.06 -1.07 -3.83
N GLN A 74 -41.23 -0.57 -3.44
CA GLN A 74 -41.67 0.82 -3.62
C GLN A 74 -41.12 1.73 -2.51
N ASP A 75 -40.92 3.02 -2.79
CA ASP A 75 -40.52 3.99 -1.76
C ASP A 75 -41.59 4.11 -0.67
N THR A 76 -41.23 3.88 0.60
CA THR A 76 -42.07 4.24 1.75
C THR A 76 -41.82 5.70 2.16
N TYR A 77 -42.73 6.30 2.94
CA TYR A 77 -42.60 7.68 3.41
C TYR A 77 -42.85 7.81 4.91
N TYR A 78 -42.24 8.81 5.55
CA TYR A 78 -42.40 9.06 6.98
C TYR A 78 -43.32 10.25 7.26
N VAL A 79 -44.25 10.07 8.20
CA VAL A 79 -45.17 11.10 8.70
C VAL A 79 -45.27 10.93 10.23
N PRO A 80 -45.07 11.99 11.03
CA PRO A 80 -45.28 11.90 12.48
C PRO A 80 -46.73 11.56 12.83
N PHE A 81 -46.94 10.70 13.83
CA PHE A 81 -48.27 10.21 14.25
C PHE A 81 -49.28 11.32 14.60
N ALA A 82 -48.81 12.50 14.99
CA ALA A 82 -49.67 13.66 15.28
C ALA A 82 -50.28 14.33 14.03
N THR A 83 -49.82 13.98 12.82
CA THR A 83 -50.28 14.61 11.57
C THR A 83 -51.15 13.66 10.74
N VAL A 84 -52.32 14.15 10.33
CA VAL A 84 -53.31 13.38 9.57
C VAL A 84 -52.85 13.21 8.11
N VAL A 85 -52.85 11.96 7.63
CA VAL A 85 -52.40 11.59 6.28
C VAL A 85 -53.49 11.83 5.21
N ALA A 86 -54.76 11.77 5.62
CA ALA A 86 -55.91 12.04 4.75
C ALA A 86 -55.91 13.50 4.27
N GLY A 87 -56.02 13.71 2.96
CA GLY A 87 -55.98 15.04 2.34
C GLY A 87 -54.57 15.61 2.09
N MET A 88 -53.50 14.98 2.57
CA MET A 88 -52.12 15.44 2.30
C MET A 88 -51.80 15.40 0.80
N PRO A 89 -51.22 16.47 0.21
CA PRO A 89 -50.86 16.51 -1.20
C PRO A 89 -49.86 15.39 -1.58
N LYS A 90 -50.06 14.75 -2.73
CA LYS A 90 -49.14 13.70 -3.24
C LYS A 90 -47.69 14.19 -3.36
N LEU A 91 -47.48 15.48 -3.64
CA LEU A 91 -46.15 16.10 -3.71
C LEU A 91 -45.43 16.10 -2.34
N GLU A 92 -46.13 16.39 -1.25
CA GLU A 92 -45.56 16.41 0.09
C GLU A 92 -45.19 15.00 0.56
N ARG A 93 -46.06 14.00 0.28
CA ARG A 93 -45.74 12.58 0.49
C ARG A 93 -44.48 12.18 -0.28
N HIS A 94 -44.34 12.63 -1.53
CA HIS A 94 -43.19 12.31 -2.37
C HIS A 94 -41.88 12.91 -1.84
N GLN A 95 -41.91 14.12 -1.26
CA GLN A 95 -40.75 14.76 -0.63
C GLN A 95 -40.31 14.07 0.67
N ARG A 96 -41.20 13.34 1.34
CA ARG A 96 -40.93 12.60 2.59
C ARG A 96 -40.59 11.12 2.35
N ARG A 97 -40.31 10.73 1.10
CA ARG A 97 -39.93 9.37 0.73
C ARG A 97 -38.56 8.98 1.27
N ILE A 98 -38.42 7.70 1.60
CA ILE A 98 -37.23 7.10 2.17
C ILE A 98 -36.95 5.81 1.39
N SER A 99 -35.80 5.76 0.74
CA SER A 99 -35.35 4.58 -0.03
C SER A 99 -33.88 4.22 0.18
N TYR A 100 -33.13 5.01 0.96
CA TYR A 100 -31.70 4.76 1.21
C TYR A 100 -31.43 3.35 1.77
N TYR A 101 -32.38 2.79 2.54
CA TYR A 101 -32.24 1.49 3.20
C TYR A 101 -32.02 0.33 2.21
N GLN A 102 -32.63 0.40 1.02
CA GLN A 102 -32.44 -0.60 -0.04
C GLN A 102 -30.99 -0.63 -0.55
N TRP A 103 -30.32 0.53 -0.54
CA TRP A 103 -29.01 0.78 -1.14
C TRP A 103 -27.84 0.64 -0.16
N VAL A 104 -28.09 0.46 1.14
CA VAL A 104 -27.04 0.41 2.19
C VAL A 104 -25.94 -0.60 1.90
N PRO A 105 -26.20 -1.87 1.51
CA PRO A 105 -25.12 -2.82 1.25
C PRO A 105 -24.22 -2.38 0.09
N PHE A 106 -24.81 -1.89 -1.01
CA PHE A 106 -24.06 -1.42 -2.17
C PHE A 106 -23.23 -0.18 -1.83
N PHE A 107 -23.79 0.75 -1.05
CA PHE A 107 -23.07 1.91 -0.53
C PHE A 107 -21.84 1.48 0.27
N LEU A 108 -21.98 0.58 1.25
CA LEU A 108 -20.87 0.07 2.06
C LEU A 108 -19.77 -0.63 1.22
N LEU A 109 -20.13 -1.39 0.19
CA LEU A 109 -19.16 -1.99 -0.74
C LEU A 109 -18.40 -0.95 -1.57
N ILE A 110 -19.08 0.10 -2.05
CA ILE A 110 -18.45 1.21 -2.77
C ILE A 110 -17.48 1.95 -1.83
N GLN A 111 -17.87 2.22 -0.58
CA GLN A 111 -16.97 2.81 0.42
C GLN A 111 -15.74 1.91 0.67
N ALA A 112 -15.95 0.60 0.82
CA ALA A 112 -14.86 -0.37 1.03
C ALA A 112 -13.84 -0.37 -0.13
N ALA A 113 -14.33 -0.31 -1.37
CA ALA A 113 -13.51 -0.18 -2.57
C ALA A 113 -12.74 1.15 -2.58
N CYS A 114 -13.39 2.27 -2.26
CA CYS A 114 -12.72 3.57 -2.17
C CYS A 114 -11.59 3.60 -1.11
N PHE A 115 -11.78 2.98 0.07
CA PHE A 115 -10.72 2.83 1.07
C PHE A 115 -9.53 1.97 0.58
N ARG A 116 -9.72 1.11 -0.41
CA ARG A 116 -8.65 0.31 -1.02
C ARG A 116 -7.85 1.09 -2.08
N LEU A 117 -8.47 2.06 -2.77
CA LEU A 117 -7.86 2.79 -3.90
C LEU A 117 -6.49 3.43 -3.58
N PRO A 118 -6.27 4.14 -2.45
CA PRO A 118 -4.97 4.74 -2.17
C PRO A 118 -3.83 3.70 -2.08
N SER A 119 -4.12 2.50 -1.58
CA SER A 119 -3.12 1.42 -1.50
C SER A 119 -2.76 0.82 -2.85
N LEU A 120 -3.70 0.81 -3.80
CA LEU A 120 -3.46 0.38 -5.17
C LEU A 120 -2.64 1.45 -5.91
N LEU A 121 -2.96 2.72 -5.69
CA LEU A 121 -2.22 3.86 -6.24
C LEU A 121 -0.76 3.87 -5.76
N TRP A 122 -0.51 3.64 -4.46
CA TRP A 122 0.86 3.51 -3.92
C TRP A 122 1.65 2.42 -4.66
N LYS A 123 1.11 1.19 -4.73
CA LYS A 123 1.79 0.05 -5.36
C LYS A 123 2.08 0.29 -6.84
N TYR A 124 1.13 0.88 -7.57
CA TYR A 124 1.29 1.23 -8.97
C TYR A 124 2.35 2.32 -9.17
N MET A 125 2.26 3.44 -8.46
CA MET A 125 3.16 4.58 -8.62
C MET A 125 4.58 4.31 -8.11
N ALA A 126 4.74 3.58 -7.00
CA ALA A 126 6.06 3.20 -6.47
C ALA A 126 6.81 2.27 -7.43
N GLY A 127 6.11 1.40 -8.17
CA GLY A 127 6.70 0.53 -9.19
C GLY A 127 7.47 1.29 -10.28
N TYR A 128 6.99 2.46 -10.68
CA TYR A 128 7.66 3.32 -11.67
C TYR A 128 8.96 3.97 -11.16
N SER A 129 9.24 3.96 -9.85
CA SER A 129 10.45 4.55 -9.31
C SER A 129 11.73 3.75 -9.63
N GLY A 130 11.60 2.50 -10.07
CA GLY A 130 12.71 1.55 -10.15
C GLY A 130 13.24 1.07 -8.77
N ILE A 131 12.75 1.65 -7.68
CA ILE A 131 13.05 1.23 -6.30
C ILE A 131 11.86 0.43 -5.78
N LYS A 132 12.01 -0.90 -5.73
CA LYS A 132 10.96 -1.79 -5.21
C LYS A 132 10.97 -1.84 -3.68
N ILE A 133 10.34 -0.84 -3.06
CA ILE A 133 10.28 -0.66 -1.59
C ILE A 133 9.73 -1.91 -0.89
N HIS A 134 8.72 -2.57 -1.47
CA HIS A 134 8.16 -3.80 -0.93
C HIS A 134 9.18 -4.95 -0.83
N GLU A 135 10.01 -5.15 -1.86
CA GLU A 135 11.07 -6.17 -1.84
C GLU A 135 12.17 -5.80 -0.83
N ILE A 136 12.52 -4.51 -0.74
CA ILE A 136 13.49 -3.97 0.24
C ILE A 136 13.03 -4.22 1.68
N VAL A 137 11.80 -3.82 2.04
CA VAL A 137 11.26 -3.96 3.40
C VAL A 137 11.09 -5.44 3.75
N LYS A 138 10.67 -6.27 2.79
CA LYS A 138 10.57 -7.73 2.96
C LYS A 138 11.93 -8.36 3.25
N LEU A 139 12.98 -7.99 2.50
CA LEU A 139 14.34 -8.51 2.71
C LEU A 139 14.94 -8.05 4.04
N ALA A 140 14.68 -6.81 4.44
CA ALA A 140 15.14 -6.26 5.71
C ALA A 140 14.45 -6.89 6.94
N SER A 141 13.15 -7.19 6.82
CA SER A 141 12.33 -7.76 7.90
C SER A 141 12.27 -9.30 7.86
N ASP A 142 13.13 -9.96 7.08
CA ASP A 142 13.10 -11.40 6.92
C ASP A 142 13.58 -12.10 8.20
N THR A 143 12.83 -13.09 8.67
CA THR A 143 13.11 -13.81 9.94
C THR A 143 14.48 -14.52 9.94
N ASN A 144 15.01 -14.82 8.76
CA ASN A 144 16.33 -15.41 8.58
C ASN A 144 17.48 -14.45 8.93
N ASN A 145 17.23 -13.14 9.04
CA ASN A 145 18.25 -12.12 9.42
C ASN A 145 18.74 -12.26 10.86
N ILE A 146 18.18 -13.18 11.66
CA ILE A 146 18.75 -13.63 12.94
C ILE A 146 20.10 -14.33 12.72
N LYS A 147 20.32 -15.00 11.58
CA LYS A 147 21.60 -15.63 11.23
C LYS A 147 22.56 -14.60 10.64
N PRO A 148 23.79 -14.45 11.17
CA PRO A 148 24.71 -13.38 10.77
C PRO A 148 25.11 -13.46 9.29
N ASP A 149 25.37 -14.66 8.75
CA ASP A 149 25.80 -14.83 7.36
C ASP A 149 24.72 -14.39 6.36
N ILE A 150 23.47 -14.74 6.64
CA ILE A 150 22.31 -14.37 5.83
C ILE A 150 22.08 -12.86 5.93
N LYS A 151 22.12 -12.30 7.14
CA LYS A 151 22.00 -10.86 7.38
C LYS A 151 23.04 -10.06 6.60
N VAL A 152 24.32 -10.44 6.67
CA VAL A 152 25.42 -9.78 5.94
C VAL A 152 25.25 -9.90 4.42
N SER A 153 24.80 -11.06 3.92
CA SER A 153 24.48 -11.24 2.50
C SER A 153 23.33 -10.33 2.05
N ASN A 154 22.25 -10.26 2.83
CA ASN A 154 21.09 -9.43 2.57
C ASN A 154 21.42 -7.93 2.62
N ILE A 155 22.26 -7.50 3.57
CA ILE A 155 22.75 -6.11 3.65
C ILE A 155 23.62 -5.76 2.43
N LYS A 156 24.50 -6.65 1.98
CA LYS A 156 25.31 -6.45 0.76
C LYS A 156 24.43 -6.32 -0.48
N ALA A 157 23.46 -7.22 -0.65
CA ALA A 157 22.50 -7.17 -1.77
C ALA A 157 21.66 -5.88 -1.75
N LEU A 158 21.19 -5.47 -0.57
CA LEU A 158 20.40 -4.27 -0.38
C LEU A 158 21.21 -2.99 -0.65
N THR A 159 22.47 -2.95 -0.19
CA THR A 159 23.42 -1.86 -0.45
C THR A 159 23.70 -1.71 -1.94
N ALA A 160 23.95 -2.82 -2.66
CA ALA A 160 24.15 -2.81 -4.11
C ALA A 160 22.90 -2.31 -4.86
N HIS A 161 21.70 -2.71 -4.43
CA HIS A 161 20.44 -2.26 -5.02
C HIS A 161 20.19 -0.76 -4.80
N LEU A 162 20.36 -0.24 -3.56
CA LEU A 162 20.24 1.19 -3.28
C LEU A 162 21.29 2.01 -4.04
N GLN A 163 22.54 1.56 -4.09
CA GLN A 163 23.61 2.22 -4.83
C GLN A 163 23.29 2.27 -6.35
N GLY A 164 22.79 1.18 -6.93
CA GLY A 164 22.33 1.13 -8.32
C GLY A 164 21.25 2.18 -8.62
N ALA A 165 20.22 2.24 -7.77
CA ALA A 165 19.13 3.21 -7.89
C ALA A 165 19.60 4.67 -7.72
N LEU A 166 20.40 4.97 -6.69
CA LEU A 166 20.92 6.32 -6.44
C LEU A 166 21.82 6.81 -7.60
N CYS A 167 22.63 5.92 -8.17
CA CYS A 167 23.44 6.18 -9.37
C CYS A 167 22.59 6.36 -10.64
N PHE A 168 21.47 5.65 -10.79
CA PHE A 168 20.51 5.87 -11.88
C PHE A 168 19.88 7.27 -11.78
N HIS A 169 19.39 7.67 -10.61
CA HIS A 169 18.88 9.03 -10.39
C HIS A 169 19.96 10.13 -10.56
N ARG A 170 21.24 9.85 -10.25
CA ARG A 170 22.36 10.77 -10.52
C ARG A 170 22.60 10.94 -12.03
N ARG A 171 22.50 9.86 -12.81
CA ARG A 171 22.62 9.88 -14.29
C ARG A 171 21.47 10.63 -14.96
N LEU A 172 20.23 10.39 -14.54
CA LEU A 172 19.04 11.12 -15.02
C LEU A 172 19.20 12.64 -14.85
N ARG A 173 19.62 13.09 -13.66
CA ARG A 173 19.84 14.52 -13.39
C ARG A 173 20.94 15.13 -14.26
N LYS A 174 22.05 14.42 -14.52
CA LYS A 174 23.15 14.91 -15.37
C LYS A 174 22.73 15.09 -16.83
N LYS A 175 21.74 14.32 -17.32
CA LYS A 175 21.20 14.43 -18.69
C LYS A 175 20.08 15.49 -18.85
N HIS A 176 19.71 16.19 -17.76
CA HIS A 176 18.74 17.30 -17.71
C HIS A 176 17.43 17.06 -18.49
N ILE A 177 16.89 15.85 -18.45
CA ILE A 177 15.66 15.49 -19.17
C ILE A 177 14.46 16.09 -18.43
N THR A 178 13.90 17.18 -18.94
CA THR A 178 12.60 17.74 -18.51
C THR A 178 11.53 17.37 -19.55
N PRO A 179 10.81 16.25 -19.39
CA PRO A 179 9.97 15.71 -20.47
C PRO A 179 8.70 16.53 -20.75
N HIS A 180 8.18 17.30 -19.78
CA HIS A 180 6.97 18.08 -19.96
C HIS A 180 7.14 19.57 -19.58
N LYS A 181 6.90 20.47 -20.54
CA LYS A 181 6.83 21.92 -20.32
C LYS A 181 5.50 22.39 -19.70
N ILE A 182 4.39 21.69 -19.97
CA ILE A 182 3.03 22.09 -19.57
C ILE A 182 2.67 21.58 -18.17
N MET A 183 2.75 20.27 -17.94
CA MET A 183 2.37 19.65 -16.65
C MET A 183 3.56 19.58 -15.68
N ARG A 184 3.90 20.69 -15.01
CA ARG A 184 5.01 20.73 -14.04
C ARG A 184 4.90 19.71 -12.90
N LEU A 185 3.69 19.30 -12.51
CA LEU A 185 3.47 18.26 -11.49
C LEU A 185 4.06 16.90 -11.91
N LEU A 186 3.99 16.55 -13.21
CA LEU A 186 4.58 15.31 -13.75
C LEU A 186 6.11 15.35 -13.82
N ASN A 187 6.76 16.51 -13.70
CA ASN A 187 8.23 16.56 -13.57
C ASN A 187 8.71 16.13 -12.17
N VAL A 188 7.82 16.03 -11.16
CA VAL A 188 8.15 15.42 -9.86
C VAL A 188 8.51 13.94 -10.03
N LEU A 189 7.98 13.27 -11.06
CA LEU A 189 8.26 11.86 -11.39
C LEU A 189 9.75 11.57 -11.67
N TYR A 190 10.52 12.61 -12.05
CA TYR A 190 11.94 12.53 -12.39
C TYR A 190 12.85 13.22 -11.35
N SER A 191 12.26 13.68 -10.23
CA SER A 191 12.98 14.39 -9.17
C SER A 191 13.70 13.43 -8.22
N THR A 192 14.75 13.91 -7.53
CA THR A 192 15.51 13.13 -6.53
C THR A 192 14.79 13.02 -5.18
N SER A 193 13.46 13.03 -5.20
CA SER A 193 12.55 13.03 -4.05
C SER A 193 11.20 12.43 -4.45
N PHE A 194 11.21 11.54 -5.45
CA PHE A 194 10.01 11.02 -6.10
C PHE A 194 9.26 10.06 -5.18
N VAL A 195 9.97 9.09 -4.58
CA VAL A 195 9.40 8.10 -3.66
C VAL A 195 8.75 8.80 -2.47
N ALA A 196 9.49 9.70 -1.82
CA ALA A 196 9.00 10.42 -0.65
C ALA A 196 7.79 11.34 -1.00
N ALA A 197 7.79 11.96 -2.19
CA ALA A 197 6.66 12.77 -2.65
C ALA A 197 5.41 11.95 -2.97
N ILE A 198 5.54 10.79 -3.63
CA ILE A 198 4.41 9.88 -3.90
C ILE A 198 3.85 9.29 -2.61
N TYR A 199 4.71 8.98 -1.63
CA TYR A 199 4.27 8.52 -0.33
C TYR A 199 3.45 9.59 0.39
N LEU A 200 3.94 10.82 0.45
CA LEU A 200 3.20 11.95 1.04
C LEU A 200 1.89 12.23 0.29
N LEU A 201 1.87 12.12 -1.05
CA LEU A 201 0.66 12.23 -1.85
C LEU A 201 -0.35 11.12 -1.53
N THR A 202 0.12 9.88 -1.30
CA THR A 202 -0.74 8.77 -0.89
C THR A 202 -1.33 9.02 0.50
N LYS A 203 -0.54 9.52 1.46
CA LYS A 203 -1.03 9.93 2.79
C LYS A 203 -2.12 11.00 2.70
N LEU A 204 -1.91 12.02 1.86
CA LEU A 204 -2.91 13.05 1.59
C LEU A 204 -4.17 12.46 0.94
N PHE A 205 -4.02 11.50 0.02
CA PHE A 205 -5.16 10.84 -0.63
C PHE A 205 -5.95 9.93 0.32
N TYR A 206 -5.32 9.29 1.32
CA TYR A 206 -6.03 8.63 2.42
C TYR A 206 -6.88 9.63 3.24
N LEU A 207 -6.30 10.78 3.61
CA LEU A 207 -6.98 11.84 4.36
C LEU A 207 -8.17 12.41 3.56
N ILE A 208 -7.96 12.74 2.28
CA ILE A 208 -9.03 13.20 1.38
C ILE A 208 -10.12 12.13 1.27
N ASN A 209 -9.77 10.85 1.07
CA ASN A 209 -10.76 9.79 0.97
C ASN A 209 -11.60 9.67 2.25
N VAL A 210 -11.02 9.64 3.46
CA VAL A 210 -11.83 9.52 4.68
C VAL A 210 -12.74 10.73 4.90
N CYS A 211 -12.29 11.94 4.59
CA CYS A 211 -13.13 13.15 4.62
C CYS A 211 -14.28 13.06 3.59
N LEU A 212 -14.01 12.59 2.38
CA LEU A 212 -15.04 12.36 1.36
C LEU A 212 -16.03 11.26 1.77
N GLN A 213 -15.59 10.17 2.39
CA GLN A 213 -16.50 9.12 2.89
C GLN A 213 -17.41 9.63 4.01
N LEU A 214 -16.89 10.46 4.92
CA LEU A 214 -17.69 11.12 5.96
C LEU A 214 -18.74 12.07 5.34
N PHE A 215 -18.36 12.84 4.32
CA PHE A 215 -19.27 13.72 3.58
C PHE A 215 -20.34 12.93 2.80
N PHE A 216 -19.96 11.87 2.08
CA PHE A 216 -20.89 11.03 1.33
C PHE A 216 -21.88 10.32 2.25
N MET A 217 -21.44 9.85 3.43
CA MET A 217 -22.34 9.26 4.43
C MET A 217 -23.35 10.28 4.96
N ASN A 218 -22.92 11.51 5.26
CA ASN A 218 -23.81 12.61 5.66
C ASN A 218 -24.87 12.92 4.58
N LYS A 219 -24.47 12.95 3.31
CA LYS A 219 -25.37 13.20 2.17
C LYS A 219 -26.31 12.02 1.89
N PHE A 220 -25.82 10.78 2.00
CA PHE A 220 -26.59 9.55 1.75
C PHE A 220 -27.74 9.37 2.75
N LEU A 221 -27.52 9.76 4.01
CA LEU A 221 -28.53 9.74 5.07
C LEU A 221 -29.51 10.92 5.02
N ALA A 222 -29.43 11.77 3.98
CA ALA A 222 -30.40 12.82 3.65
C ALA A 222 -30.89 13.67 4.84
N THR A 223 -30.00 13.94 5.82
CA THR A 223 -30.38 14.61 7.07
C THR A 223 -30.50 16.12 6.86
N ASN A 224 -31.58 16.54 6.20
CA ASN A 224 -31.83 17.96 5.86
C ASN A 224 -31.90 18.88 7.10
N ASN A 225 -32.27 18.33 8.27
CA ASN A 225 -32.39 19.08 9.52
C ASN A 225 -31.05 19.33 10.24
N HIS A 226 -30.00 18.56 9.96
CA HIS A 226 -28.72 18.64 10.66
C HIS A 226 -27.56 18.75 9.66
N SER A 227 -26.80 19.85 9.71
CA SER A 227 -25.63 20.04 8.85
C SER A 227 -24.59 18.91 8.99
N TRP A 228 -24.46 18.34 10.19
CA TRP A 228 -23.56 17.23 10.52
C TRP A 228 -24.30 16.12 11.27
N TYR A 229 -24.62 15.04 10.54
CA TYR A 229 -25.34 13.85 11.00
C TYR A 229 -24.92 13.36 12.40
N GLY A 230 -23.65 13.03 12.60
CA GLY A 230 -23.24 12.31 13.82
C GLY A 230 -23.20 13.16 15.08
N PHE A 231 -22.91 14.46 14.98
CA PHE A 231 -23.03 15.36 16.13
C PHE A 231 -24.50 15.58 16.50
N GLY A 232 -25.40 15.78 15.51
CA GLY A 232 -26.83 15.90 15.75
C GLY A 232 -27.43 14.65 16.39
N VAL A 233 -27.13 13.47 15.84
CA VAL A 233 -27.59 12.19 16.40
C VAL A 233 -27.02 11.93 17.79
N LEU A 234 -25.77 12.34 18.07
CA LEU A 234 -25.20 12.22 19.41
C LEU A 234 -25.89 13.15 20.41
N THR A 235 -26.19 14.40 20.04
CA THR A 235 -26.96 15.31 20.90
C THR A 235 -28.39 14.82 21.12
N ASP A 236 -29.03 14.27 20.09
CA ASP A 236 -30.38 13.69 20.18
C ASP A 236 -30.42 12.50 21.14
N ILE A 237 -29.41 11.61 21.07
CA ILE A 237 -29.29 10.46 22.00
C ILE A 237 -29.02 10.92 23.44
N LEU A 238 -28.12 11.90 23.64
CA LEU A 238 -27.80 12.44 24.97
C LEU A 238 -28.99 13.18 25.60
N ASN A 239 -29.80 13.87 24.78
CA ASN A 239 -31.01 14.56 25.21
C ASN A 239 -32.24 13.63 25.31
N GLY A 240 -32.11 12.34 24.96
CA GLY A 240 -33.19 11.36 24.99
C GLY A 240 -34.32 11.63 23.98
N THR A 241 -34.07 12.38 22.90
CA THR A 241 -35.10 12.65 21.87
C THR A 241 -35.32 11.43 20.99
N THR A 242 -36.56 11.00 20.84
CA THR A 242 -36.94 9.84 20.04
C THR A 242 -36.97 10.14 18.54
N TRP A 243 -36.79 9.10 17.72
CA TRP A 243 -36.88 9.15 16.25
C TRP A 243 -38.22 9.73 15.74
N GLU A 244 -39.28 9.60 16.54
CA GLU A 244 -40.60 10.19 16.29
C GLU A 244 -40.59 11.73 16.21
N LYS A 245 -39.65 12.38 16.89
CA LYS A 245 -39.51 13.84 16.93
C LYS A 245 -38.41 14.33 15.98
N SER A 246 -37.30 13.60 15.85
CA SER A 246 -36.20 14.01 14.95
C SER A 246 -36.45 13.65 13.49
N GLY A 247 -37.28 12.62 13.21
CA GLY A 247 -37.50 12.08 11.87
C GLY A 247 -36.30 11.33 11.29
N VAL A 248 -35.23 11.13 12.07
CA VAL A 248 -34.00 10.45 11.66
C VAL A 248 -34.11 8.96 12.00
N PHE A 249 -33.87 8.09 11.01
CA PHE A 249 -34.11 6.63 11.07
C PHE A 249 -35.51 6.24 11.61
N PRO A 250 -36.61 6.61 10.92
CA PRO A 250 -37.93 6.18 11.33
C PRO A 250 -38.04 4.66 11.30
N ARG A 251 -38.62 4.08 12.36
CA ARG A 251 -38.84 2.64 12.50
C ARG A 251 -40.21 2.21 11.98
N VAL A 252 -41.11 3.17 11.81
CA VAL A 252 -42.43 3.00 11.21
C VAL A 252 -42.53 3.93 10.01
N THR A 253 -42.94 3.41 8.87
CA THR A 253 -43.20 4.17 7.64
C THR A 253 -44.58 3.83 7.09
N LEU A 254 -45.07 4.69 6.20
CA LEU A 254 -46.31 4.51 5.48
C LEU A 254 -46.01 4.10 4.04
N CYS A 255 -46.85 3.22 3.50
CA CYS A 255 -46.82 2.77 2.12
C CYS A 255 -48.18 3.02 1.49
N ASP A 256 -48.20 3.65 0.32
CA ASP A 256 -49.40 3.75 -0.51
C ASP A 256 -49.39 2.56 -1.50
N PHE A 257 -50.39 1.68 -1.38
CA PHE A 257 -50.60 0.45 -2.14
C PHE A 257 -51.90 0.56 -2.94
N ASP A 258 -51.82 0.47 -4.26
CA ASP A 258 -52.99 0.61 -5.15
C ASP A 258 -53.46 -0.77 -5.65
N GLU A 259 -54.61 -1.25 -5.17
CA GLU A 259 -55.25 -2.48 -5.67
C GLU A 259 -55.97 -2.20 -6.99
N ARG A 260 -55.68 -2.99 -8.04
CA ARG A 260 -56.34 -2.88 -9.35
C ARG A 260 -57.45 -3.91 -9.51
N GLY A 261 -58.70 -3.47 -9.36
CA GLY A 261 -59.88 -4.26 -9.74
C GLY A 261 -60.25 -4.07 -11.22
N MET A 262 -61.21 -4.88 -11.71
CA MET A 262 -61.72 -4.89 -13.10
C MET A 262 -62.26 -3.55 -13.65
N GLY A 263 -62.41 -2.51 -12.83
CA GLY A 263 -62.95 -1.21 -13.26
C GLY A 263 -62.65 0.00 -12.38
N ASN A 264 -61.87 -0.13 -11.30
CA ASN A 264 -61.41 1.01 -10.50
C ASN A 264 -60.13 0.65 -9.73
N GLU A 265 -59.26 1.64 -9.52
CA GLU A 265 -58.09 1.53 -8.64
C GLU A 265 -58.51 1.89 -7.20
N ARG A 266 -58.14 1.05 -6.23
CA ARG A 266 -58.45 1.25 -4.81
C ARG A 266 -57.16 1.57 -4.04
N PRO A 267 -56.93 2.84 -3.66
CA PRO A 267 -55.75 3.21 -2.89
C PRO A 267 -55.90 2.83 -1.42
N HIS A 268 -54.95 2.06 -0.90
CA HIS A 268 -54.80 1.74 0.51
C HIS A 268 -53.49 2.35 1.03
N THR A 269 -53.54 3.07 2.16
CA THR A 269 -52.31 3.45 2.89
C THR A 269 -52.14 2.49 4.05
N ILE A 270 -51.09 1.67 4.03
CA ILE A 270 -50.77 0.71 5.11
C ILE A 270 -49.55 1.18 5.92
N GLN A 271 -49.54 0.82 7.19
CA GLN A 271 -48.44 1.14 8.12
C GLN A 271 -47.48 -0.04 8.19
N CYS A 272 -46.18 0.21 8.03
CA CYS A 272 -45.16 -0.83 8.03
C CYS A 272 -44.03 -0.52 9.01
N VAL A 273 -43.52 -1.57 9.67
CA VAL A 273 -42.37 -1.53 10.57
C VAL A 273 -41.11 -1.87 9.78
N LEU A 274 -40.18 -0.92 9.69
CA LEU A 274 -38.97 -1.03 8.90
C LEU A 274 -37.81 -1.60 9.76
N VAL A 275 -37.87 -2.90 10.05
CA VAL A 275 -36.95 -3.62 10.95
C VAL A 275 -35.47 -3.42 10.55
N ILE A 276 -35.17 -3.37 9.25
CA ILE A 276 -33.81 -3.13 8.75
C ILE A 276 -33.21 -1.79 9.23
N ASN A 277 -34.05 -0.77 9.47
CA ASN A 277 -33.57 0.57 9.82
C ASN A 277 -32.98 0.64 11.24
N MET A 278 -33.45 -0.22 12.15
CA MET A 278 -32.87 -0.34 13.50
C MET A 278 -31.41 -0.83 13.46
N PHE A 279 -31.06 -1.69 12.50
CA PHE A 279 -29.68 -2.12 12.28
C PHE A 279 -28.85 -1.01 11.63
N ASN A 280 -29.40 -0.36 10.60
CA ASN A 280 -28.74 0.76 9.91
C ASN A 280 -28.39 1.90 10.87
N GLU A 281 -29.30 2.28 11.77
CA GLU A 281 -29.10 3.27 12.83
C GLU A 281 -27.80 3.00 13.61
N LYS A 282 -27.61 1.77 14.10
CA LYS A 282 -26.44 1.39 14.91
C LYS A 282 -25.16 1.29 14.07
N ILE A 283 -25.24 0.79 12.84
CA ILE A 283 -24.10 0.67 11.93
C ILE A 283 -23.57 2.05 11.55
N PHE A 284 -24.43 3.00 11.16
CA PHE A 284 -23.99 4.34 10.76
C PHE A 284 -23.49 5.19 11.94
N VAL A 285 -24.05 5.03 13.14
CA VAL A 285 -23.49 5.67 14.35
C VAL A 285 -22.08 5.15 14.64
N PHE A 286 -21.88 3.82 14.62
CA PHE A 286 -20.56 3.22 14.81
C PHE A 286 -19.54 3.66 13.74
N LEU A 287 -19.94 3.64 12.47
CA LEU A 287 -19.09 4.07 11.35
C LEU A 287 -18.72 5.55 11.43
N TRP A 288 -19.61 6.42 11.94
CA TRP A 288 -19.29 7.83 12.13
C TRP A 288 -18.16 8.03 13.13
N PHE A 289 -18.24 7.41 14.32
CA PHE A 289 -17.14 7.47 15.30
C PHE A 289 -15.84 6.86 14.75
N TRP A 290 -15.95 5.74 14.03
CA TRP A 290 -14.80 5.11 13.37
C TRP A 290 -14.12 6.06 12.38
N TYR A 291 -14.87 6.70 11.48
CA TYR A 291 -14.34 7.63 10.49
C TYR A 291 -13.75 8.90 11.13
N VAL A 292 -14.36 9.45 12.18
CA VAL A 292 -13.80 10.58 12.93
C VAL A 292 -12.46 10.20 13.57
N GLY A 293 -12.37 9.02 14.20
CA GLY A 293 -11.11 8.49 14.72
C GLY A 293 -10.03 8.33 13.64
N LEU A 294 -10.40 7.79 12.46
CA LEU A 294 -9.51 7.69 11.31
C LEU A 294 -9.02 9.05 10.80
N VAL A 295 -9.87 10.08 10.74
CA VAL A 295 -9.49 11.46 10.35
C VAL A 295 -8.41 12.00 11.30
N VAL A 296 -8.57 11.81 12.61
CA VAL A 296 -7.57 12.26 13.60
C VAL A 296 -6.25 11.52 13.41
N LEU A 297 -6.28 10.18 13.35
CA LEU A 297 -5.08 9.35 13.19
C LEU A 297 -4.34 9.59 11.87
N THR A 298 -5.06 9.78 10.76
CA THR A 298 -4.45 10.13 9.46
C THR A 298 -3.87 11.53 9.45
N THR A 299 -4.54 12.52 10.06
CA THR A 299 -4.01 13.88 10.15
C THR A 299 -2.69 13.89 10.91
N LEU A 300 -2.60 13.18 12.04
CA LEU A 300 -1.35 13.04 12.79
C LEU A 300 -0.26 12.33 11.97
N SER A 301 -0.60 11.26 11.24
CA SER A 301 0.33 10.54 10.35
C SER A 301 0.84 11.42 9.20
N VAL A 302 -0.05 12.18 8.54
CA VAL A 302 0.27 13.13 7.48
C VAL A 302 1.22 14.21 8.01
N LEU A 303 0.91 14.82 9.16
CA LEU A 303 1.75 15.87 9.75
C LEU A 303 3.14 15.34 10.16
N PHE A 304 3.21 14.15 10.74
CA PHE A 304 4.48 13.49 11.07
C PHE A 304 5.35 13.28 9.83
N TRP A 305 4.81 12.65 8.78
CA TRP A 305 5.57 12.39 7.56
C TRP A 305 5.91 13.66 6.78
N MET A 306 5.01 14.65 6.78
CA MET A 306 5.27 15.98 6.21
C MET A 306 6.47 16.65 6.91
N ALA A 307 6.49 16.68 8.25
CA ALA A 307 7.61 17.22 9.02
C ALA A 307 8.93 16.45 8.74
N VAL A 308 8.87 15.12 8.67
CA VAL A 308 10.04 14.26 8.43
C VAL A 308 10.62 14.39 7.02
N ILE A 309 9.77 14.53 6.00
CA ILE A 309 10.20 14.58 4.58
C ILE A 309 10.64 15.99 4.17
N ILE A 310 10.00 17.04 4.72
CA ILE A 310 10.30 18.44 4.38
C ILE A 310 11.49 18.96 5.19
N LEU A 311 11.57 18.67 6.49
CA LEU A 311 12.65 19.20 7.33
C LEU A 311 13.94 18.37 7.18
N PRO A 312 15.12 19.00 7.01
CA PRO A 312 16.38 18.27 6.93
C PRO A 312 16.85 17.74 8.30
N SER A 313 16.57 18.47 9.38
CA SER A 313 17.01 18.18 10.75
C SER A 313 16.66 16.77 11.26
N PRO A 314 15.41 16.23 11.12
CA PRO A 314 15.09 14.87 11.58
C PRO A 314 15.83 13.77 10.82
N ASN A 315 16.23 14.01 9.57
CA ASN A 315 17.00 13.03 8.77
C ASN A 315 18.49 13.08 9.13
N LYS A 316 19.05 14.27 9.37
CA LYS A 316 20.40 14.44 9.94
C LYS A 316 20.52 13.72 11.29
N ARG A 317 19.57 13.97 12.21
CA ARG A 317 19.53 13.34 13.54
C ARG A 317 19.36 11.82 13.48
N LEU A 318 18.64 11.31 12.48
CA LEU A 318 18.50 9.86 12.27
C LEU A 318 19.85 9.22 11.92
N ILE A 319 20.52 9.71 10.86
CA ILE A 319 21.80 9.14 10.43
C ILE A 319 22.89 9.32 11.48
N ALA A 320 22.99 10.50 12.11
CA ALA A 320 23.97 10.73 13.19
C ALA A 320 23.82 9.71 14.33
N ARG A 321 22.58 9.39 14.73
CA ARG A 321 22.30 8.34 15.73
C ARG A 321 22.66 6.94 15.25
N HIS A 322 22.44 6.60 13.98
CA HIS A 322 22.83 5.29 13.47
C HIS A 322 24.36 5.12 13.36
N MET A 323 25.10 6.20 13.12
CA MET A 323 26.57 6.19 13.12
C MET A 323 27.14 6.10 14.54
N ASP A 324 26.57 6.86 15.49
CA ASP A 324 26.88 6.81 16.94
C ASP A 324 26.63 5.42 17.56
N MET A 325 25.60 4.71 17.08
CA MET A 325 25.32 3.31 17.46
C MET A 325 26.09 2.27 16.63
N SER A 326 27.05 2.66 15.79
CA SER A 326 27.85 1.73 14.97
C SER A 326 29.15 1.33 15.67
N GLU A 327 29.76 0.21 15.26
CA GLU A 327 31.00 -0.31 15.87
C GLU A 327 32.25 0.56 15.59
N MET A 328 32.17 1.53 14.66
CA MET A 328 33.29 2.43 14.39
C MET A 328 33.28 3.63 15.36
N PRO A 329 34.42 4.01 15.95
CA PRO A 329 34.51 5.21 16.78
C PRO A 329 34.24 6.45 15.92
N PHE A 330 33.09 7.08 16.14
CA PHE A 330 32.59 8.18 15.33
C PHE A 330 32.18 9.34 16.24
N ASP A 331 32.84 10.49 16.10
CA ASP A 331 32.45 11.71 16.81
C ASP A 331 31.38 12.47 15.98
N PRO A 332 30.12 12.51 16.44
CA PRO A 332 29.03 13.13 15.70
C PRO A 332 29.16 14.65 15.57
N ASP A 333 29.97 15.32 16.39
CA ASP A 333 30.15 16.77 16.35
C ASP A 333 31.32 17.20 15.46
N ALA A 334 32.37 16.39 15.36
CA ALA A 334 33.45 16.59 14.38
C ALA A 334 32.98 16.37 12.93
N SER A 335 32.27 15.26 12.67
CA SER A 335 31.91 14.82 11.31
C SER A 335 30.56 15.36 10.78
N ARG A 336 29.93 16.36 11.43
CA ARG A 336 28.64 16.94 10.98
C ARG A 336 28.62 17.35 9.51
N LYS A 337 29.72 17.93 9.00
CA LYS A 337 29.83 18.36 7.60
C LYS A 337 29.87 17.18 6.62
N GLU A 338 30.44 16.05 7.04
CA GLU A 338 30.51 14.82 6.24
C GLU A 338 29.14 14.14 6.18
N ILE A 339 28.43 14.06 7.32
CA ILE A 339 27.04 13.58 7.38
C ILE A 339 26.14 14.40 6.44
N ASP A 340 26.30 15.72 6.46
CA ASP A 340 25.56 16.62 5.58
C ASP A 340 25.89 16.36 4.10
N LYS A 341 27.16 16.17 3.75
CA LYS A 341 27.63 15.86 2.40
C LYS A 341 27.09 14.50 1.91
N PHE A 342 27.13 13.47 2.75
CA PHE A 342 26.56 12.15 2.51
C PHE A 342 25.04 12.24 2.25
N LEU A 343 24.31 12.96 3.12
CA LEU A 343 22.87 13.15 2.99
C LEU A 343 22.48 13.95 1.74
N SER A 344 23.16 15.06 1.44
CA SER A 344 22.80 15.91 0.29
C SER A 344 23.19 15.30 -1.05
N THR A 345 24.30 14.57 -1.09
CA THR A 345 24.98 14.20 -2.34
C THR A 345 24.75 12.74 -2.71
N TYR A 346 24.86 11.83 -1.73
CA TYR A 346 24.74 10.39 -1.93
C TYR A 346 23.31 9.92 -1.68
N LEU A 347 22.85 9.96 -0.43
CA LEU A 347 21.60 9.31 0.00
C LEU A 347 20.33 10.07 -0.44
N LYS A 348 20.34 11.41 -0.35
CA LYS A 348 19.23 12.31 -0.66
C LYS A 348 17.96 12.02 0.16
N ARG A 349 16.86 12.72 -0.16
CA ARG A 349 15.57 12.59 0.56
C ARG A 349 14.95 11.21 0.42
N ASP A 350 14.98 10.62 -0.78
CA ASP A 350 14.41 9.27 -1.00
C ASP A 350 15.18 8.18 -0.25
N GLY A 351 16.52 8.23 -0.24
CA GLY A 351 17.31 7.26 0.52
C GLY A 351 17.12 7.41 2.04
N ALA A 352 17.05 8.64 2.56
CA ALA A 352 16.77 8.88 3.98
C ALA A 352 15.37 8.39 4.38
N PHE A 353 14.37 8.55 3.49
CA PHE A 353 13.04 7.96 3.64
C PHE A 353 13.08 6.43 3.69
N ILE A 354 13.80 5.78 2.76
CA ILE A 354 13.94 4.32 2.72
C ILE A 354 14.61 3.78 3.98
N ILE A 355 15.70 4.39 4.45
CA ILE A 355 16.37 3.98 5.70
C ILE A 355 15.42 4.13 6.90
N ARG A 356 14.61 5.20 6.95
CA ARG A 356 13.60 5.36 8.01
C ARG A 356 12.52 4.27 7.96
N MET A 357 12.01 3.94 6.77
CA MET A 357 11.05 2.84 6.58
C MET A 357 11.65 1.51 7.04
N ILE A 358 12.88 1.20 6.65
CA ILE A 358 13.62 0.00 7.10
C ILE A 358 13.72 0.00 8.64
N THR A 359 14.18 1.10 9.24
CA THR A 359 14.32 1.24 10.71
C THR A 359 13.00 0.98 11.44
N MET A 360 11.86 1.39 10.87
CA MET A 360 10.52 1.16 11.43
C MET A 360 10.02 -0.29 11.31
N HIS A 361 10.50 -1.05 10.31
CA HIS A 361 10.00 -2.41 10.04
C HIS A 361 10.97 -3.53 10.50
N SER A 362 12.27 -3.40 10.24
CA SER A 362 13.30 -4.39 10.62
C SER A 362 13.97 -4.11 11.97
N GLY A 363 13.66 -2.97 12.60
CA GLY A 363 14.32 -2.50 13.80
C GLY A 363 15.67 -1.82 13.57
N VAL A 364 16.24 -1.29 14.66
CA VAL A 364 17.39 -0.38 14.64
C VAL A 364 18.71 -1.06 14.25
N ILE A 365 18.96 -2.29 14.71
CA ILE A 365 20.24 -3.01 14.51
C ILE A 365 20.49 -3.32 13.03
N PHE A 366 19.48 -3.79 12.31
CA PHE A 366 19.61 -4.02 10.86
C PHE A 366 19.84 -2.69 10.11
N ALA A 367 19.22 -1.60 10.57
CA ALA A 367 19.38 -0.28 9.96
C ALA A 367 20.75 0.36 10.24
N THR A 368 21.35 0.18 11.42
CA THR A 368 22.72 0.68 11.71
C THR A 368 23.76 0.02 10.83
N GLU A 369 23.73 -1.31 10.70
CA GLU A 369 24.65 -2.06 9.82
C GLU A 369 24.48 -1.69 8.34
N LEU A 370 23.24 -1.47 7.88
CA LEU A 370 22.97 -0.99 6.52
C LEU A 370 23.48 0.44 6.29
N VAL A 371 23.28 1.36 7.25
CA VAL A 371 23.82 2.73 7.20
C VAL A 371 25.35 2.69 7.13
N LEU A 372 26.00 1.85 7.94
CA LEU A 372 27.45 1.67 7.95
C LEU A 372 27.98 1.14 6.59
N SER A 373 27.31 0.16 5.99
CA SER A 373 27.69 -0.37 4.67
C SER A 373 27.52 0.67 3.54
N LEU A 374 26.45 1.47 3.58
CA LEU A 374 26.24 2.60 2.67
C LEU A 374 27.28 3.72 2.87
N TRP A 375 27.68 3.98 4.11
CA TRP A 375 28.74 4.94 4.45
C TRP A 375 30.10 4.52 3.90
N GLN A 376 30.50 3.27 4.11
CA GLN A 376 31.73 2.70 3.53
C GLN A 376 31.72 2.76 1.99
N SER A 377 30.58 2.44 1.36
CA SER A 377 30.41 2.57 -0.11
C SER A 377 30.59 4.02 -0.59
N PHE A 378 30.09 5.00 0.17
CA PHE A 378 30.26 6.42 -0.15
C PHE A 378 31.73 6.87 -0.13
N TYR A 379 32.50 6.53 0.92
CA TYR A 379 33.93 6.89 0.99
C TYR A 379 34.74 6.25 -0.12
N ARG A 380 34.46 4.99 -0.49
CA ARG A 380 35.16 4.33 -1.60
C ARG A 380 34.93 5.05 -2.94
N ILE A 381 33.71 5.50 -3.20
CA ILE A 381 33.36 6.28 -4.41
C ILE A 381 34.02 7.66 -4.40
N GLU A 382 34.14 8.29 -3.22
CA GLU A 382 34.84 9.57 -3.06
C GLU A 382 36.35 9.41 -3.30
N GLU A 383 36.96 8.34 -2.80
CA GLU A 383 38.38 8.01 -3.03
C GLU A 383 38.65 7.69 -4.52
N GLU A 384 37.80 6.88 -5.16
CA GLU A 384 37.85 6.60 -6.62
C GLU A 384 37.77 7.92 -7.43
N TYR A 385 36.95 8.89 -6.99
CA TYR A 385 36.84 10.21 -7.62
C TYR A 385 38.07 11.09 -7.37
N HIS A 386 38.61 11.12 -6.15
CA HIS A 386 39.85 11.86 -5.86
C HIS A 386 41.04 11.29 -6.64
N ARG A 387 41.15 9.96 -6.74
CA ARG A 387 42.22 9.29 -7.49
C ARG A 387 42.14 9.59 -8.98
N SER A 388 40.94 9.60 -9.57
CA SER A 388 40.75 9.98 -10.98
C SER A 388 40.96 11.47 -11.23
N ALA A 389 40.53 12.35 -10.32
CA ALA A 389 40.78 13.80 -10.42
C ALA A 389 42.28 14.15 -10.29
N SER A 390 43.05 13.42 -9.47
CA SER A 390 44.51 13.62 -9.36
C SER A 390 45.28 13.22 -10.62
N VAL A 391 44.68 12.43 -11.51
CA VAL A 391 45.30 12.02 -12.79
C VAL A 391 45.13 13.09 -13.89
N GLU A 392 44.16 14.01 -13.78
CA GLU A 392 43.90 15.05 -14.80
C GLU A 392 44.95 16.19 -14.84
N VAL A 393 46.03 16.12 -14.05
CA VAL A 393 47.18 17.05 -14.12
C VAL A 393 48.29 16.55 -15.07
N GLY A 394 48.23 15.29 -15.52
CA GLY A 394 49.10 14.73 -16.56
C GLY A 394 48.31 14.47 -17.84
N GLY A 395 48.51 15.29 -18.87
CA GLY A 395 47.79 15.14 -20.14
C GLY A 395 48.14 13.83 -20.86
N CYS A 396 47.21 12.88 -20.88
CA CYS A 396 47.31 11.65 -21.70
C CYS A 396 46.35 11.71 -22.89
N GLN A 397 46.93 11.77 -24.08
CA GLN A 397 46.22 11.77 -25.35
C GLN A 397 45.86 10.33 -25.75
N TYR A 398 44.56 10.01 -25.83
CA TYR A 398 44.10 8.68 -26.21
C TYR A 398 44.20 8.46 -27.73
N THR A 399 45.29 7.86 -28.19
CA THR A 399 45.39 7.20 -29.50
C THR A 399 45.45 5.69 -29.31
N TRP A 400 44.42 4.97 -29.76
CA TRP A 400 44.37 3.51 -29.71
C TRP A 400 45.15 2.90 -30.90
N PRO A 401 46.07 1.95 -30.68
CA PRO A 401 46.61 1.14 -31.77
C PRO A 401 45.58 0.10 -32.25
N PRO A 402 45.54 -0.24 -33.56
CA PRO A 402 44.61 -1.23 -34.09
C PRO A 402 45.00 -2.67 -33.68
N PRO A 403 44.02 -3.58 -33.52
CA PRO A 403 44.28 -4.97 -33.10
C PRO A 403 44.89 -5.84 -34.22
N PRO A 404 45.75 -6.82 -33.89
CA PRO A 404 46.33 -7.75 -34.85
C PRO A 404 45.34 -8.86 -35.29
N PRO A 405 45.48 -9.43 -36.49
CA PRO A 405 44.51 -10.38 -37.03
C PRO A 405 44.77 -11.84 -36.63
N GLY A 406 43.75 -12.46 -36.00
CA GLY A 406 43.33 -13.84 -36.27
C GLY A 406 43.99 -15.00 -35.51
N THR A 407 43.26 -15.57 -34.53
CA THR A 407 43.22 -17.03 -34.29
C THR A 407 41.93 -17.41 -33.55
N GLN A 408 41.25 -18.48 -33.96
CA GLN A 408 40.16 -19.13 -33.19
C GLN A 408 40.72 -20.32 -32.40
N PRO A 409 40.08 -20.71 -31.29
CA PRO A 409 39.77 -22.15 -31.14
C PRO A 409 38.38 -22.50 -30.55
N SER A 410 37.79 -23.52 -31.17
CA SER A 410 36.91 -24.61 -30.67
C SER A 410 36.03 -24.50 -29.40
N ILE A 411 34.80 -25.01 -29.55
CA ILE A 411 33.79 -25.27 -28.52
C ILE A 411 33.79 -26.76 -28.14
N GLU A 412 33.72 -27.11 -26.85
CA GLU A 412 33.18 -28.39 -26.34
C GLU A 412 32.48 -28.16 -24.99
N GLY A 413 31.39 -28.91 -24.71
CA GLY A 413 30.68 -28.85 -23.42
C GLY A 413 29.16 -28.56 -23.45
N SER A 414 28.37 -29.39 -24.13
CA SER A 414 26.93 -29.56 -23.80
C SER A 414 26.85 -30.16 -22.38
N ASP A 415 26.03 -29.73 -21.42
CA ASP A 415 24.56 -29.72 -21.48
C ASP A 415 23.86 -28.56 -20.72
N ASN A 416 24.61 -27.73 -19.98
CA ASN A 416 24.02 -26.66 -19.14
C ASN A 416 23.39 -25.50 -19.94
N HIS A 417 23.71 -25.36 -21.23
CA HIS A 417 23.25 -24.25 -22.06
C HIS A 417 21.73 -24.31 -22.36
N SER A 418 21.17 -25.52 -22.49
CA SER A 418 19.76 -25.74 -22.83
C SER A 418 18.80 -25.28 -21.73
N ASN A 419 19.15 -25.54 -20.47
CA ASN A 419 18.37 -25.13 -19.30
C ASN A 419 18.43 -23.61 -19.07
N PHE A 420 19.61 -23.00 -19.26
CA PHE A 420 19.77 -21.54 -19.19
C PHE A 420 18.93 -20.81 -20.26
N LEU A 421 18.92 -21.32 -21.50
CA LEU A 421 18.08 -20.77 -22.58
C LEU A 421 16.57 -20.89 -22.29
N ARG A 422 16.11 -21.99 -21.68
CA ARG A 422 14.70 -22.15 -21.25
C ARG A 422 14.32 -21.15 -20.15
N LEU A 423 15.19 -20.91 -19.18
CA LEU A 423 14.98 -19.91 -18.12
C LEU A 423 14.90 -18.49 -18.72
N ARG A 424 15.83 -18.16 -19.63
CA ARG A 424 15.85 -16.87 -20.36
C ARG A 424 14.59 -16.67 -21.23
N LYS A 425 14.06 -17.73 -21.86
CA LYS A 425 12.79 -17.66 -22.61
C LYS A 425 11.56 -17.40 -21.73
N ARG A 426 11.56 -17.83 -20.46
CA ARG A 426 10.47 -17.50 -19.51
C ARG A 426 10.58 -16.09 -18.94
N LEU A 427 11.80 -15.59 -18.71
CA LEU A 427 12.02 -14.21 -18.28
C LEU A 427 11.62 -13.20 -19.37
N ASN A 428 11.98 -13.46 -20.63
CA ASN A 428 11.73 -12.53 -21.74
C ASN A 428 10.26 -12.40 -22.17
N SER A 429 9.31 -13.20 -21.65
CA SER A 429 7.90 -13.14 -22.10
C SER A 429 7.04 -12.06 -21.43
N VAL A 430 7.64 -11.21 -20.59
CA VAL A 430 6.93 -10.16 -19.81
C VAL A 430 7.36 -8.73 -20.19
N ASP A 431 8.43 -8.57 -20.98
CA ASP A 431 9.14 -7.28 -21.15
C ASP A 431 8.89 -6.51 -22.47
N ASP A 432 7.98 -6.96 -23.34
CA ASP A 432 7.82 -6.40 -24.71
C ASP A 432 7.45 -4.90 -24.78
N VAL A 433 6.86 -4.34 -23.72
CA VAL A 433 6.53 -2.90 -23.64
C VAL A 433 7.75 -2.05 -23.24
N GLN A 434 8.64 -2.59 -22.41
CA GLN A 434 9.75 -1.84 -21.82
C GLN A 434 10.97 -1.80 -22.76
N ASP A 435 11.20 -2.89 -23.50
CA ASP A 435 12.28 -2.99 -24.50
C ASP A 435 12.07 -2.02 -25.68
N LYS A 436 10.82 -1.76 -26.08
CA LYS A 436 10.46 -0.75 -27.11
C LYS A 436 10.77 0.69 -26.69
N LEU A 437 10.74 0.99 -25.39
CA LEU A 437 11.12 2.32 -24.86
C LEU A 437 12.64 2.45 -24.73
N MET A 438 13.32 1.39 -24.29
CA MET A 438 14.79 1.33 -24.20
C MET A 438 15.47 1.46 -25.57
N LYS A 439 14.97 0.76 -26.59
CA LYS A 439 15.51 0.80 -27.96
C LYS A 439 15.40 2.17 -28.65
N LYS A 440 14.53 3.07 -28.16
CA LYS A 440 14.43 4.46 -28.67
C LYS A 440 15.40 5.45 -28.00
N LEU A 441 16.17 5.04 -26.99
CA LEU A 441 16.98 5.94 -26.16
C LEU A 441 18.50 5.69 -26.23
N LEU A 442 18.94 4.73 -27.04
CA LEU A 442 20.34 4.40 -27.30
C LEU A 442 20.69 4.73 -28.77
N PRO A 443 21.77 5.48 -29.03
CA PRO A 443 22.47 5.40 -30.31
C PRO A 443 23.05 3.99 -30.47
N LEU A 444 23.21 3.56 -31.72
CA LEU A 444 23.77 2.26 -32.08
C LEU A 444 25.25 2.10 -31.65
N ASP A 445 25.64 0.82 -31.55
CA ASP A 445 27.01 0.29 -31.51
C ASP A 445 27.87 0.48 -30.25
N VAL A 446 27.63 -0.40 -29.26
CA VAL A 446 28.69 -0.98 -28.41
C VAL A 446 28.39 -2.47 -28.18
N PRO A 447 29.29 -3.42 -28.53
CA PRO A 447 29.10 -4.85 -28.28
C PRO A 447 29.28 -5.23 -26.78
N PRO A 448 28.76 -6.39 -26.32
CA PRO A 448 28.72 -6.74 -24.90
C PRO A 448 30.10 -7.13 -24.36
N ASN A 449 30.44 -6.60 -23.18
CA ASN A 449 31.71 -6.85 -22.51
C ASN A 449 31.64 -8.13 -21.64
N PRO A 450 32.51 -9.14 -21.83
CA PRO A 450 32.59 -10.32 -20.96
C PRO A 450 33.73 -10.15 -19.94
N CYS A 451 33.40 -9.85 -18.68
CA CYS A 451 34.38 -9.85 -17.58
C CYS A 451 33.82 -10.58 -16.36
N ALA A 452 34.14 -11.87 -16.26
CA ALA A 452 34.30 -12.54 -14.96
C ALA A 452 35.72 -12.27 -14.44
N PRO A 453 35.94 -12.19 -13.12
CA PRO A 453 37.26 -11.89 -12.57
C PRO A 453 38.19 -13.11 -12.63
N HIS A 454 39.36 -12.96 -13.24
CA HIS A 454 40.49 -13.87 -13.03
C HIS A 454 41.38 -13.32 -11.91
N THR A 455 41.68 -14.19 -10.95
CA THR A 455 42.68 -14.00 -9.91
C THR A 455 44.08 -14.21 -10.46
N LEU A 456 45.02 -13.36 -10.06
CA LEU A 456 46.46 -13.56 -10.22
C LEU A 456 47.10 -13.49 -8.82
N ASP A 457 47.88 -14.52 -8.48
CA ASP A 457 49.31 -14.42 -8.10
C ASP A 457 49.75 -15.70 -7.37
N GLU A 458 50.59 -16.50 -8.03
CA GLU A 458 51.52 -17.45 -7.39
C GLU A 458 52.86 -16.76 -7.15
N PRO A 459 53.68 -17.28 -6.22
CA PRO A 459 55.09 -17.43 -6.54
C PRO A 459 55.65 -18.82 -6.22
N ASP A 460 56.40 -19.34 -7.19
CA ASP A 460 57.55 -20.27 -7.14
C ASP A 460 57.77 -21.16 -5.90
N SER A 461 57.88 -22.49 -6.11
CA SER A 461 59.18 -23.20 -6.07
C SER A 461 59.09 -24.74 -6.07
N CYS A 462 60.01 -25.39 -6.80
CA CYS A 462 60.53 -26.76 -6.65
C CYS A 462 59.62 -27.98 -6.37
N GLY A 463 59.58 -28.91 -7.34
CA GLY A 463 60.33 -30.18 -7.14
C GLY A 463 59.58 -31.53 -7.17
N GLN A 464 59.94 -32.34 -8.18
CA GLN A 464 60.00 -33.83 -8.18
C GLN A 464 58.72 -34.70 -8.08
N LYS A 465 58.34 -35.23 -9.26
CA LYS A 465 58.12 -36.67 -9.57
C LYS A 465 57.80 -37.66 -8.42
N SER A 466 56.66 -38.36 -8.51
CA SER A 466 56.62 -39.83 -8.74
C SER A 466 55.19 -40.37 -8.99
N LYS A 467 55.10 -41.55 -9.60
CA LYS A 467 53.87 -42.35 -9.80
C LYS A 467 53.59 -43.22 -8.57
N SER A 468 52.32 -43.53 -8.26
CA SER A 468 51.78 -44.92 -8.27
C SER A 468 50.42 -45.06 -7.57
N THR A 469 49.47 -45.63 -8.31
CA THR A 469 48.43 -46.58 -7.88
C THR A 469 48.63 -47.32 -6.54
N ARG A 470 47.57 -47.41 -5.71
CA ARG A 470 46.70 -48.62 -5.60
C ARG A 470 45.46 -48.43 -4.70
N PHE A 471 44.45 -49.27 -4.96
CA PHE A 471 43.26 -49.51 -4.14
C PHE A 471 43.54 -50.55 -3.03
N ALA A 472 42.67 -50.53 -2.00
CA ALA A 472 42.01 -51.68 -1.35
C ALA A 472 42.26 -51.89 0.17
N ASN A 473 41.16 -52.31 0.82
CA ASN A 473 40.99 -52.92 2.15
C ASN A 473 41.31 -52.03 3.38
N SER A 474 40.39 -51.75 4.32
CA SER A 474 39.37 -52.53 5.06
C SER A 474 39.91 -53.21 6.32
N GLU A 475 39.50 -52.72 7.49
CA GLU A 475 39.24 -53.54 8.69
C GLU A 475 38.36 -52.76 9.69
N GLN A 476 37.69 -53.50 10.57
CA GLN A 476 36.61 -53.06 11.48
C GLN A 476 36.83 -53.69 12.86
N ASN A 477 36.22 -53.12 13.91
CA ASN A 477 36.36 -53.48 15.34
C ASN A 477 37.73 -53.04 15.91
N GLU A 478 37.96 -52.74 17.19
CA GLU A 478 37.28 -52.91 18.49
C GLU A 478 37.46 -51.58 19.32
N VAL A 479 36.85 -51.25 20.48
CA VAL A 479 35.93 -51.92 21.41
C VAL A 479 35.08 -50.88 22.23
N ASP A 480 34.39 -51.36 23.28
CA ASP A 480 33.61 -50.75 24.40
C ASP A 480 34.23 -49.50 25.12
N ASP A 481 33.58 -48.80 26.08
CA ASP A 481 32.65 -49.26 27.13
C ASP A 481 31.84 -48.12 27.83
N SER A 482 30.76 -48.51 28.53
CA SER A 482 29.90 -47.77 29.50
C SER A 482 28.98 -46.62 29.02
#